data_AF-A0A7V6ZV41-F1
#
_entry.id   AF-A0A7V6ZV41-F1
#
_cell.length_a   1.000
_cell.length_b   1.000
_cell.length_c   1.000
_cell.angle_alpha   90.00
_cell.angle_beta   90.00
_cell.angle_gamma   90.00
#
_symmetry.space_group_name_H-M   'P 1'
#
loop_
_entity.id
_entity.type
_entity.pdbx_description
1 polymer ?
#
loop_
_entity_poly.entity_id
_entity_poly.type
_entity_poly.pdbx_seq_one_letter_code
_entity_poly.pdbx_strand_id
1 'polypeptide(L)'
;MRKQEWLFYFGLAAAFCFFLAYVFYRSLFLAVLVTPLAFFYPRYKTKEIIAERKRELTMQFKEALYALSSSLSAGRSVEAAFKEALKDLTVVYPSPDTPIIKELSYIVRRLEMNETIEDALADFARRAHIEDIDNFVDVFVISKRTGGNIVEIIKNTSAIIGDKLQIKQEIDTILAERKFERKILNIMPIAMILLLSWSTGDYMAPVFETAAGRMAMTVAVFLLGLAFYISGKIMRIEV
;
A
#
# COMPACT_ATOMS: atom_id res chain seq x y z
N MET A 1 -11.95 -1.76 -1.90
CA MET A 1 -12.38 -0.36 -2.17
C MET A 1 -13.89 -0.28 -2.03
N ARG A 2 -14.41 0.81 -1.48
CA ARG A 2 -15.85 1.11 -1.51
C ARG A 2 -16.26 1.49 -2.94
N LYS A 3 -17.54 1.32 -3.29
CA LYS A 3 -18.07 1.67 -4.64
C LYS A 3 -17.80 3.14 -5.02
N GLN A 4 -17.88 4.05 -4.05
CA GLN A 4 -17.61 5.48 -4.24
C GLN A 4 -16.13 5.75 -4.57
N GLU A 5 -15.19 5.10 -3.87
CA GLU A 5 -13.76 5.20 -4.17
C GLU A 5 -13.48 4.69 -5.58
N TRP A 6 -14.07 3.56 -5.95
CA TRP A 6 -13.89 2.98 -7.29
C TRP A 6 -14.32 3.94 -8.40
N LEU A 7 -15.50 4.57 -8.26
CA LEU A 7 -15.99 5.57 -9.22
C LEU A 7 -15.07 6.80 -9.27
N PHE A 8 -14.58 7.28 -8.13
CA PHE A 8 -13.67 8.41 -8.07
C PHE A 8 -12.34 8.13 -8.80
N TYR A 9 -11.68 7.01 -8.51
CA TYR A 9 -10.41 6.65 -9.16
C TYR A 9 -10.60 6.31 -10.64
N PHE A 10 -11.74 5.74 -11.02
CA PHE A 10 -12.07 5.52 -12.43
C PHE A 10 -12.24 6.87 -13.17
N GLY A 11 -13.02 7.80 -12.61
CA GLY A 11 -13.23 9.12 -13.19
C GLY A 11 -11.92 9.91 -13.33
N LEU A 12 -11.06 9.88 -12.31
CA LEU A 12 -9.75 10.51 -12.35
C LEU A 12 -8.85 9.91 -13.44
N ALA A 13 -8.81 8.58 -13.55
CA ALA A 13 -8.03 7.90 -14.58
C ALA A 13 -8.56 8.15 -15.99
N ALA A 14 -9.89 8.16 -16.17
CA ALA A 14 -10.54 8.48 -17.44
C ALA A 14 -10.23 9.92 -17.89
N ALA A 15 -10.33 10.89 -16.97
CA ALA A 15 -9.98 12.28 -17.26
C ALA A 15 -8.50 12.44 -17.63
N PHE A 16 -7.60 11.75 -16.93
CA PHE A 16 -6.17 11.77 -17.22
C PHE A 16 -5.83 11.13 -18.57
N CYS A 17 -6.40 9.96 -18.89
CA CYS A 17 -6.23 9.30 -20.18
C CYS A 17 -6.78 10.14 -21.34
N PHE A 18 -7.96 10.75 -21.15
CA PHE A 18 -8.56 11.64 -22.13
C PHE A 18 -7.68 12.87 -22.38
N PHE A 19 -7.19 13.51 -21.30
CA PHE A 19 -6.30 14.67 -21.40
C PHE A 19 -5.00 14.32 -22.13
N LEU A 20 -4.33 13.22 -21.76
CA LEU A 20 -3.12 12.75 -22.42
C LEU A 20 -3.34 12.47 -23.91
N ALA A 21 -4.40 11.74 -24.25
CA ALA A 21 -4.71 11.44 -25.65
C ALA A 21 -5.04 12.70 -26.46
N TYR A 22 -5.72 13.67 -25.85
CA TYR A 22 -5.98 14.96 -26.49
C TYR A 22 -4.68 15.76 -26.73
N VAL A 23 -3.78 15.81 -25.75
CA VAL A 23 -2.49 16.52 -25.90
C VAL A 23 -1.62 15.93 -27.02
N PHE A 24 -1.60 14.60 -27.16
CA PHE A 24 -0.74 13.94 -28.14
C PHE A 24 -1.34 13.85 -29.55
N TYR A 25 -2.66 13.76 -29.70
CA TYR A 25 -3.29 13.54 -31.00
C TYR A 25 -4.20 14.67 -31.48
N ARG A 26 -4.52 15.64 -30.61
CA ARG A 26 -5.45 16.77 -30.85
C ARG A 26 -6.79 16.35 -31.47
N SER A 27 -7.19 15.09 -31.23
CA SER A 27 -8.34 14.44 -31.85
C SER A 27 -9.25 13.88 -30.76
N LEU A 28 -10.48 14.40 -30.70
CA LEU A 28 -11.53 13.93 -29.79
C LEU A 28 -11.86 12.44 -29.96
N PHE A 29 -11.84 11.92 -31.19
CA PHE A 29 -12.19 10.51 -31.46
C PHE A 29 -11.21 9.53 -30.79
N LEU A 30 -9.91 9.71 -31.02
CA LEU A 30 -8.86 8.91 -30.38
C LEU A 30 -8.84 9.05 -28.85
N ALA A 31 -9.15 10.23 -28.32
CA ALA A 31 -9.23 10.42 -26.87
C ALA A 31 -10.39 9.62 -26.25
N VAL A 32 -11.56 9.59 -26.90
CA VAL A 32 -12.69 8.76 -26.46
C VAL A 32 -12.35 7.27 -26.59
N LEU A 33 -11.65 6.85 -27.65
CA LEU A 33 -11.27 5.44 -27.87
C LEU A 33 -10.32 4.87 -26.80
N VAL A 34 -9.41 5.69 -26.26
CA VAL A 34 -8.43 5.28 -25.24
C VAL A 34 -9.03 5.28 -23.83
N THR A 35 -10.09 6.07 -23.59
CA THR A 35 -10.72 6.23 -22.27
C THR A 35 -11.15 4.91 -21.61
N PRO A 36 -11.69 3.88 -22.31
CA PRO A 36 -12.02 2.59 -21.72
C PRO A 36 -10.84 1.86 -21.05
N LEU A 37 -9.59 2.11 -21.45
CA LEU A 37 -8.40 1.52 -20.81
C LEU A 37 -8.26 1.94 -19.34
N ALA A 38 -8.87 3.07 -18.94
CA ALA A 38 -8.89 3.53 -17.55
C ALA A 38 -9.61 2.56 -16.60
N PHE A 39 -10.42 1.62 -17.11
CA PHE A 39 -11.09 0.60 -16.32
C PHE A 39 -10.13 -0.34 -15.56
N PHE A 40 -8.90 -0.51 -16.05
CA PHE A 40 -7.89 -1.35 -15.39
C PHE A 40 -7.21 -0.65 -14.20
N TYR A 41 -7.25 0.69 -14.13
CA TYR A 41 -6.56 1.46 -13.09
C TYR A 41 -7.08 1.22 -11.67
N PRO A 42 -8.40 1.17 -11.39
CA PRO A 42 -8.90 0.87 -10.05
C PRO A 42 -8.45 -0.49 -9.50
N ARG A 43 -8.29 -1.50 -10.35
CA ARG A 43 -7.79 -2.84 -9.93
C ARG A 43 -6.35 -2.75 -9.45
N TYR A 44 -5.52 -1.99 -10.14
CA TYR A 44 -4.14 -1.75 -9.73
C TYR A 44 -4.09 -0.96 -8.41
N LYS A 45 -4.89 0.11 -8.28
CA LYS A 45 -4.93 0.93 -7.06
C LYS A 45 -5.44 0.17 -5.84
N THR A 46 -6.35 -0.79 -6.05
CA THR A 46 -6.85 -1.66 -4.97
C THR A 46 -5.70 -2.42 -4.30
N LYS A 47 -4.73 -2.92 -5.07
CA LYS A 47 -3.57 -3.64 -4.52
C LYS A 47 -2.70 -2.73 -3.64
N GLU A 48 -2.48 -1.50 -4.05
CA GLU A 48 -1.73 -0.51 -3.26
C GLU A 48 -2.47 -0.16 -1.95
N ILE A 49 -3.79 0.04 -2.00
CA ILE A 49 -4.59 0.33 -0.80
C ILE A 49 -4.55 -0.84 0.19
N ILE A 50 -4.62 -2.09 -0.31
CA ILE A 50 -4.50 -3.28 0.54
C ILE A 50 -3.10 -3.34 1.17
N ALA A 51 -2.05 -3.11 0.39
CA ALA A 51 -0.67 -3.11 0.89
C ALA A 51 -0.46 -2.04 1.98
N GLU A 52 -1.03 -0.85 1.81
CA GLU A 52 -0.94 0.22 2.79
C GLU A 52 -1.65 -0.14 4.10
N ARG A 53 -2.88 -0.69 4.01
CA ARG A 53 -3.61 -1.17 5.19
C ARG A 53 -2.89 -2.29 5.92
N LYS A 54 -2.24 -3.20 5.19
CA LYS A 54 -1.40 -4.25 5.79
C LYS A 54 -0.16 -3.65 6.48
N ARG A 55 0.49 -2.66 5.86
CA ARG A 55 1.62 -1.93 6.46
C ARG A 55 1.19 -1.24 7.76
N GLU A 56 0.05 -0.57 7.76
CA GLU A 56 -0.53 0.08 8.93
C GLU A 56 -0.81 -0.94 10.04
N LEU A 57 -1.50 -2.05 9.73
CA LEU A 57 -1.76 -3.11 10.71
C LEU A 57 -0.46 -3.74 11.24
N THR A 58 0.57 -3.93 10.41
CA THR A 58 1.88 -4.46 10.83
C THR A 58 2.56 -3.54 11.84
N MET A 59 2.54 -2.22 11.59
CA MET A 59 3.09 -1.21 12.50
C MET A 59 2.34 -1.22 13.85
N GLN A 60 1.01 -1.21 13.80
CA GLN A 60 0.18 -1.27 14.99
C GLN A 60 0.33 -2.59 15.76
N PHE A 61 0.54 -3.70 15.06
CA PHE A 61 0.79 -5.00 15.66
C PHE A 61 2.12 -5.04 16.42
N LYS A 62 3.20 -4.43 15.87
CA LYS A 62 4.46 -4.25 16.61
C LYS A 62 4.23 -3.52 17.95
N GLU A 63 3.43 -2.46 17.95
CA GLU A 63 3.10 -1.72 19.18
C GLU A 63 2.26 -2.56 20.16
N ALA A 64 1.31 -3.35 19.66
CA ALA A 64 0.57 -4.31 20.46
C ALA A 64 1.50 -5.35 21.11
N LEU A 65 2.49 -5.87 20.37
CA LEU A 65 3.50 -6.78 20.93
C LEU A 65 4.32 -6.11 22.04
N TYR A 66 4.68 -4.83 21.93
CA TYR A 66 5.36 -4.12 23.03
C TYR A 66 4.48 -4.03 24.29
N ALA A 67 3.21 -3.65 24.14
CA ALA A 67 2.27 -3.58 25.26
C ALA A 67 2.08 -4.95 25.93
N LEU A 68 1.91 -6.01 25.12
CA LEU A 68 1.82 -7.39 25.60
C LEU A 68 3.08 -7.82 26.36
N SER A 69 4.27 -7.58 25.80
CA SER A 69 5.55 -7.91 26.43
C SER A 69 5.69 -7.21 27.79
N SER A 70 5.32 -5.94 27.88
CA SER A 70 5.37 -5.17 29.13
C SER A 70 4.44 -5.77 30.19
N SER A 71 3.19 -6.05 29.81
CA SER A 71 2.17 -6.60 30.69
C SER A 71 2.51 -8.01 31.19
N LEU A 72 3.00 -8.88 30.30
CA LEU A 72 3.46 -10.22 30.66
C LEU A 72 4.75 -10.21 31.49
N SER A 73 5.67 -9.28 31.22
CA SER A 73 6.88 -9.10 32.05
C SER A 73 6.53 -8.68 33.49
N ALA A 74 5.39 -8.02 33.69
CA ALA A 74 4.85 -7.69 35.01
C ALA A 74 4.16 -8.89 35.71
N GLY A 75 4.24 -10.09 35.15
CA GLY A 75 3.69 -11.33 35.73
C GLY A 75 2.18 -11.51 35.55
N ARG A 76 1.54 -10.70 34.70
CA ARG A 76 0.11 -10.87 34.36
C ARG A 76 -0.09 -12.11 33.49
N SER A 77 -1.28 -12.70 33.56
CA SER A 77 -1.65 -13.80 32.66
C SER A 77 -1.74 -13.32 31.21
N VAL A 78 -1.70 -14.24 30.25
CA VAL A 78 -1.82 -13.92 28.82
C VAL A 78 -3.13 -13.20 28.53
N GLU A 79 -4.23 -13.68 29.10
CA GLU A 79 -5.56 -13.11 28.91
C GLU A 79 -5.64 -11.68 29.46
N ALA A 80 -5.08 -11.46 30.66
CA ALA A 80 -4.99 -10.14 31.25
C ALA A 80 -4.08 -9.20 30.44
N ALA A 81 -3.02 -9.73 29.82
CA ALA A 81 -2.12 -8.95 28.98
C ALA A 81 -2.80 -8.46 27.70
N PHE A 82 -3.60 -9.29 27.03
CA PHE A 82 -4.39 -8.85 25.87
C PHE A 82 -5.43 -7.79 26.22
N LYS A 83 -6.07 -7.91 27.39
CA LYS A 83 -7.00 -6.87 27.89
C LYS A 83 -6.29 -5.55 28.17
N GLU A 84 -5.12 -5.58 28.79
CA GLU A 84 -4.33 -4.38 29.05
C GLU A 84 -3.82 -3.76 27.76
N ALA A 85 -3.29 -4.56 26.83
CA ALA A 85 -2.81 -4.08 25.55
C ALA A 85 -3.92 -3.38 24.75
N LEU A 86 -5.14 -3.95 24.73
CA LEU A 86 -6.28 -3.28 24.10
C LEU A 86 -6.57 -1.91 24.73
N LYS A 87 -6.55 -1.83 26.07
CA LYS A 87 -6.78 -0.58 26.80
C LYS A 87 -5.69 0.45 26.49
N ASP A 88 -4.43 0.05 26.54
CA ASP A 88 -3.28 0.92 26.26
C ASP A 88 -3.32 1.45 24.83
N LEU A 89 -3.54 0.57 23.84
CA LEU A 89 -3.62 0.97 22.44
C LEU A 89 -4.85 1.84 22.15
N THR A 90 -5.96 1.68 22.88
CA THR A 90 -7.13 2.56 22.73
C THR A 90 -6.85 3.99 23.15
N VAL A 91 -5.91 4.20 24.10
CA VAL A 91 -5.44 5.54 24.48
C VAL A 91 -4.57 6.15 23.38
N VAL A 92 -3.70 5.34 22.77
CA VAL A 92 -2.81 5.75 21.66
C VAL A 92 -3.60 6.01 20.37
N TYR A 93 -4.62 5.19 20.10
CA TYR A 93 -5.47 5.21 18.92
C TYR A 93 -6.93 5.48 19.33
N PRO A 94 -7.36 6.75 19.40
CA PRO A 94 -8.71 7.10 19.86
C PRO A 94 -9.83 6.61 18.93
N SER A 95 -9.49 6.30 17.67
CA SER A 95 -10.46 5.82 16.70
C SER A 95 -10.74 4.33 16.92
N PRO A 96 -11.99 3.93 17.21
CA PRO A 96 -12.36 2.51 17.28
C PRO A 96 -12.28 1.82 15.90
N ASP A 97 -12.18 2.61 14.82
CA ASP A 97 -12.05 2.08 13.47
C ASP A 97 -10.63 1.57 13.13
N THR A 98 -9.66 1.82 14.02
CA THR A 98 -8.26 1.42 13.88
C THR A 98 -8.14 -0.10 13.74
N PRO A 99 -7.40 -0.62 12.74
CA PRO A 99 -7.30 -2.04 12.44
C PRO A 99 -6.93 -2.90 13.67
N ILE A 100 -5.87 -2.55 14.39
CA ILE A 100 -5.43 -3.35 15.54
C ILE A 100 -6.43 -3.34 16.70
N ILE A 101 -7.15 -2.22 16.91
CA ILE A 101 -8.13 -2.10 17.98
C ILE A 101 -9.28 -3.07 17.74
N LYS A 102 -9.75 -3.19 16.50
CA LYS A 102 -10.77 -4.17 16.11
C LYS A 102 -10.32 -5.59 16.35
N GLU A 103 -9.09 -5.90 15.96
CA GLU A 103 -8.53 -7.26 16.05
C GLU A 103 -8.28 -7.66 17.52
N LEU A 104 -7.69 -6.77 18.33
CA LEU A 104 -7.53 -7.00 19.77
C LEU A 104 -8.89 -7.07 20.50
N SER A 105 -9.87 -6.24 20.12
CA SER A 105 -11.22 -6.32 20.68
C SER A 105 -11.88 -7.66 20.37
N TYR A 106 -11.69 -8.18 19.16
CA TYR A 106 -12.19 -9.50 18.77
C TYR A 106 -11.53 -10.62 19.56
N ILE A 107 -10.20 -10.57 19.71
CA ILE A 107 -9.45 -11.54 20.52
C ILE A 107 -9.92 -11.50 21.98
N VAL A 108 -9.97 -10.32 22.60
CA VAL A 108 -10.41 -10.16 24.00
C VAL A 108 -11.82 -10.70 24.21
N ARG A 109 -12.75 -10.41 23.29
CA ARG A 109 -14.12 -10.92 23.36
C ARG A 109 -14.18 -12.44 23.27
N ARG A 110 -13.35 -13.09 22.46
CA ARG A 110 -13.27 -14.56 22.38
C ARG A 110 -12.71 -15.16 23.66
N LEU A 111 -11.70 -14.54 24.26
CA LEU A 111 -11.18 -14.95 25.58
C LEU A 111 -12.26 -14.85 26.68
N GLU A 112 -13.09 -13.82 26.64
CA GLU A 112 -14.23 -13.66 27.58
C GLU A 112 -15.31 -14.73 27.39
N MET A 113 -15.40 -15.34 26.21
CA MET A 113 -16.25 -16.48 25.92
C MET A 113 -15.57 -17.83 26.25
N ASN A 114 -14.45 -17.81 26.97
CA ASN A 114 -13.64 -18.99 27.33
C ASN A 114 -13.06 -19.75 26.12
N GLU A 115 -12.87 -19.09 24.98
CA GLU A 115 -12.09 -19.65 23.88
C GLU A 115 -10.59 -19.57 24.17
N THR A 116 -9.81 -20.47 23.57
CA THR A 116 -8.35 -20.47 23.75
C THR A 116 -7.72 -19.29 23.01
N ILE A 117 -6.65 -18.72 23.58
CA ILE A 117 -5.88 -17.64 22.91
C ILE A 117 -5.25 -18.13 21.62
N GLU A 118 -4.89 -19.42 21.55
CA GLU A 118 -4.37 -20.09 20.36
C GLU A 118 -5.36 -20.00 19.20
N ASP A 119 -6.64 -20.34 19.44
CA ASP A 119 -7.69 -20.27 18.42
C ASP A 119 -8.07 -18.83 18.05
N ALA A 120 -7.98 -17.91 19.02
CA ALA A 120 -8.20 -16.48 18.79
C ALA A 120 -7.13 -15.86 17.89
N LEU A 121 -5.86 -16.15 18.18
CA LEU A 121 -4.70 -15.68 17.40
C LEU A 121 -4.62 -16.35 16.02
N ALA A 122 -4.90 -17.64 15.92
CA ALA A 122 -4.92 -18.34 14.62
C ALA A 122 -5.99 -17.76 13.69
N ASP A 123 -7.15 -17.36 14.21
CA ASP A 123 -8.15 -16.67 13.40
C ASP A 123 -7.70 -15.27 12.97
N PHE A 124 -7.09 -14.51 13.88
CA PHE A 124 -6.53 -13.19 13.56
C PHE A 124 -5.48 -13.27 12.45
N ALA A 125 -4.53 -14.20 12.55
CA ALA A 125 -3.48 -14.44 11.55
C ALA A 125 -4.09 -14.72 10.15
N ARG A 126 -5.04 -15.68 10.08
CA ARG A 126 -5.76 -16.02 8.84
C ARG A 126 -6.49 -14.83 8.22
N ARG A 127 -7.07 -13.94 9.03
CA ARG A 127 -7.80 -12.75 8.53
C ARG A 127 -6.86 -11.60 8.13
N ALA A 128 -5.73 -11.45 8.83
CA ALA A 128 -4.77 -10.39 8.57
C ALA A 128 -4.02 -10.59 7.25
N HIS A 129 -3.71 -11.84 6.88
CA HIS A 129 -2.90 -12.17 5.71
C HIS A 129 -1.56 -11.43 5.70
N ILE A 130 -0.86 -11.42 6.83
CA ILE A 130 0.45 -10.77 7.01
C ILE A 130 1.41 -11.82 7.56
N GLU A 131 2.48 -12.08 6.81
CA GLU A 131 3.45 -13.13 7.11
C GLU A 131 4.07 -13.01 8.50
N ASP A 132 4.40 -11.79 8.94
CA ASP A 132 4.96 -11.56 10.29
C ASP A 132 3.97 -11.94 11.41
N ILE A 133 2.67 -11.80 11.17
CA ILE A 133 1.62 -12.18 12.13
C ILE A 133 1.43 -13.70 12.11
N ASP A 134 1.42 -14.33 10.93
CA ASP A 134 1.34 -15.79 10.80
C ASP A 134 2.52 -16.46 11.55
N ASN A 135 3.75 -16.00 11.27
CA ASN A 135 4.97 -16.48 11.92
C ASN A 135 4.94 -16.29 13.45
N PHE A 136 4.45 -15.14 13.94
CA PHE A 136 4.29 -14.90 15.37
C PHE A 136 3.38 -15.94 16.01
N VAL A 137 2.20 -16.16 15.43
CA VAL A 137 1.19 -17.06 15.99
C VAL A 137 1.69 -18.49 16.03
N ASP A 138 2.37 -18.95 14.98
CA ASP A 138 2.96 -20.30 14.94
C ASP A 138 3.97 -20.51 16.08
N VAL A 139 4.91 -19.57 16.25
CA VAL A 139 5.92 -19.65 17.31
C VAL A 139 5.28 -19.52 18.69
N PHE A 140 4.29 -18.65 18.85
CA PHE A 140 3.56 -18.44 20.10
C PHE A 140 2.84 -19.73 20.55
N VAL A 141 2.10 -20.38 19.65
CA VAL A 141 1.34 -21.60 19.94
C VAL A 141 2.29 -22.75 20.32
N ILE A 142 3.40 -22.90 19.60
CA ILE A 142 4.41 -23.92 19.92
C ILE A 142 4.99 -23.66 21.30
N SER A 143 5.45 -22.43 21.58
CA SER A 143 6.06 -22.10 22.86
C SER A 143 5.10 -22.26 24.03
N LYS A 144 3.83 -21.90 23.88
CA LYS A 144 2.85 -22.07 24.94
C LYS A 144 2.64 -23.55 25.28
N ARG A 145 2.66 -24.44 24.29
CA ARG A 145 2.58 -25.90 24.50
C ARG A 145 3.83 -26.48 25.15
N THR A 146 5.01 -25.98 24.79
CA THR A 146 6.28 -26.49 25.32
C THR A 146 6.72 -25.81 26.62
N GLY A 147 5.97 -24.81 27.11
CA GLY A 147 6.33 -24.03 28.30
C GLY A 147 7.50 -23.06 28.09
N GLY A 148 7.74 -22.64 26.84
CA GLY A 148 8.81 -21.69 26.50
C GLY A 148 8.50 -20.24 26.94
N ASN A 149 9.51 -19.38 26.83
CA ASN A 149 9.41 -17.99 27.27
C ASN A 149 8.61 -17.12 26.28
N ILE A 150 7.31 -17.02 26.51
CA ILE A 150 6.39 -16.22 25.68
C ILE A 150 6.80 -14.74 25.61
N VAL A 151 7.33 -14.18 26.70
CA VAL A 151 7.78 -12.79 26.76
C VAL A 151 8.92 -12.56 25.77
N GLU A 152 9.88 -13.49 25.73
CA GLU A 152 11.02 -13.43 24.80
C GLU A 152 10.58 -13.53 23.34
N ILE A 153 9.62 -14.39 23.03
CA ILE A 153 9.07 -14.51 21.67
C ILE A 153 8.40 -13.22 21.21
N ILE A 154 7.59 -12.61 22.08
CA ILE A 154 6.92 -11.34 21.78
C ILE A 154 7.97 -10.23 21.56
N LYS A 155 8.99 -10.14 22.43
CA LYS A 155 10.07 -9.16 22.30
C LYS A 155 10.86 -9.34 21.02
N ASN A 156 11.28 -10.57 20.71
CA ASN A 156 12.05 -10.90 19.51
C ASN A 156 11.23 -10.60 18.25
N THR A 157 9.95 -10.97 18.21
CA THR A 157 9.07 -10.67 17.08
C THR A 157 8.89 -9.18 16.88
N SER A 158 8.68 -8.43 17.97
CA SER A 158 8.55 -6.97 17.90
C SER A 158 9.82 -6.29 17.40
N ALA A 159 10.99 -6.78 17.81
CA ALA A 159 12.29 -6.33 17.31
C ALA A 159 12.44 -6.63 15.81
N ILE A 160 12.17 -7.86 15.36
CA ILE A 160 12.25 -8.26 13.94
C ILE A 160 11.35 -7.38 13.06
N ILE A 161 10.08 -7.19 13.45
CA ILE A 161 9.16 -6.32 12.72
C ILE A 161 9.67 -4.88 12.73
N GLY A 162 10.24 -4.44 13.87
CA GLY A 162 10.84 -3.13 14.00
C GLY A 162 12.00 -2.89 13.04
N ASP A 163 12.92 -3.84 12.94
CA ASP A 163 14.06 -3.78 12.03
C ASP A 163 13.60 -3.76 10.57
N LYS A 164 12.63 -4.61 10.21
CA LYS A 164 12.02 -4.61 8.87
C LYS A 164 11.37 -3.26 8.53
N LEU A 165 10.64 -2.65 9.46
CA LEU A 165 10.03 -1.33 9.26
C LEU A 165 11.08 -0.23 9.10
N GLN A 166 12.17 -0.28 9.86
CA GLN A 166 13.27 0.68 9.76
C GLN A 166 13.99 0.56 8.42
N ILE A 167 14.33 -0.66 7.99
CA ILE A 167 14.94 -0.92 6.67
C ILE A 167 14.01 -0.39 5.57
N LYS A 168 12.70 -0.61 5.68
CA LYS A 168 11.72 -0.09 4.72
C LYS A 168 11.66 1.43 4.68
N GLN A 169 11.77 2.10 5.83
CA GLN A 169 11.82 3.56 5.92
C GLN A 169 13.11 4.11 5.29
N GLU A 170 14.24 3.46 5.50
CA GLU A 170 15.52 3.81 4.89
C GLU A 170 15.44 3.67 3.35
N ILE A 171 14.90 2.56 2.86
CA ILE A 171 14.64 2.35 1.43
C ILE A 171 13.69 3.42 0.88
N ASP A 172 12.60 3.73 1.58
CA ASP A 172 11.65 4.77 1.16
C ASP A 172 12.33 6.15 1.05
N THR A 173 13.29 6.43 1.95
CA THR A 173 14.09 7.67 1.96
C THR A 173 15.04 7.72 0.78
N ILE A 174 15.80 6.65 0.53
CA ILE A 174 16.71 6.54 -0.63
C ILE A 174 15.92 6.65 -1.94
N LEU A 175 14.76 6.01 -2.02
CA LEU A 175 13.90 6.06 -3.20
C LEU A 175 13.16 7.39 -3.36
N ALA A 176 13.10 8.27 -2.36
CA ALA A 176 12.37 9.53 -2.45
C ALA A 176 12.93 10.42 -3.59
N GLU A 177 14.26 10.49 -3.71
CA GLU A 177 14.94 11.20 -4.79
C GLU A 177 14.60 10.60 -6.16
N ARG A 178 14.71 9.28 -6.30
CA ARG A 178 14.39 8.56 -7.54
C ARG A 178 12.92 8.68 -7.93
N LYS A 179 12.01 8.68 -6.95
CA LYS A 179 10.57 8.92 -7.16
C LYS A 179 10.33 10.33 -7.71
N PHE A 180 11.06 11.34 -7.22
CA PHE A 180 10.97 12.71 -7.71
C PHE A 180 11.53 12.85 -9.13
N GLU A 181 12.72 12.31 -9.39
CA GLU A 181 13.35 12.27 -10.72
C GLU A 181 12.43 11.60 -11.75
N ARG A 182 11.89 10.42 -11.42
CA ARG A 182 10.90 9.73 -12.25
C ARG A 182 9.67 10.59 -12.54
N LYS A 183 9.16 11.32 -11.52
CA LYS A 183 7.99 12.18 -11.69
C LYS A 183 8.27 13.31 -12.69
N ILE A 184 9.45 13.93 -12.62
CA ILE A 184 9.90 14.94 -13.59
C ILE A 184 10.00 14.34 -14.99
N LEU A 185 10.71 13.22 -15.14
CA LEU A 185 10.92 12.56 -16.44
C LEU A 185 9.60 12.16 -17.12
N ASN A 186 8.59 11.74 -16.35
CA ASN A 186 7.27 11.40 -16.91
C ASN A 186 6.45 12.64 -17.34
N ILE A 187 6.62 13.78 -16.66
CA ILE A 187 5.86 15.01 -16.96
C ILE A 187 6.52 15.79 -18.11
N MET A 188 7.84 15.74 -18.23
CA MET A 188 8.63 16.53 -19.17
C MET A 188 8.16 16.40 -20.64
N PRO A 189 7.88 15.21 -21.20
CA PRO A 189 7.41 15.08 -22.59
C PRO A 189 6.07 15.77 -22.84
N ILE A 190 5.15 15.67 -21.87
CA ILE A 190 3.83 16.29 -21.94
C ILE A 190 3.98 17.82 -21.90
N ALA A 191 4.81 18.31 -20.98
CA ALA A 191 5.10 19.74 -20.85
C ALA A 191 5.76 20.30 -22.12
N MET A 192 6.70 19.58 -22.72
CA MET A 192 7.36 19.98 -23.96
C MET A 192 6.38 20.09 -25.13
N ILE A 193 5.49 19.10 -25.32
CA ILE A 193 4.46 19.14 -26.37
C ILE A 193 3.54 20.35 -26.18
N LEU A 194 3.10 20.61 -24.95
CA LEU A 194 2.24 21.76 -24.63
C LEU A 194 2.94 23.09 -24.90
N LEU A 195 4.18 23.25 -24.44
CA LEU A 195 4.97 24.46 -24.64
C LEU A 195 5.25 24.74 -26.12
N LEU A 196 5.65 23.72 -26.89
CA LEU A 196 5.92 23.86 -28.32
C LEU A 196 4.65 24.12 -29.13
N SER A 197 3.53 23.50 -28.74
CA SER A 197 2.23 23.74 -29.37
C SER A 197 1.71 25.15 -29.12
N TRP A 198 2.02 25.74 -27.96
CA TRP A 198 1.64 27.12 -27.63
C TRP A 198 2.58 28.17 -28.24
N SER A 199 3.89 27.93 -28.21
CA SER A 199 4.90 28.89 -28.67
C SER A 199 5.05 28.90 -30.20
N THR A 200 4.96 27.75 -30.86
CA THR A 200 5.25 27.59 -32.29
C THR A 200 4.24 26.63 -32.93
N GLY A 201 2.97 27.01 -32.91
CA GLY A 201 1.86 26.17 -33.39
C GLY A 201 2.03 25.69 -34.84
N ASP A 202 2.50 26.58 -35.73
CA ASP A 202 2.69 26.27 -37.16
C ASP A 202 3.77 25.20 -37.39
N TYR A 203 4.79 25.14 -36.53
CA TYR A 203 5.84 24.12 -36.59
C TYR A 203 5.35 22.75 -36.10
N MET A 204 4.41 22.72 -35.14
CA MET A 204 3.85 21.48 -34.60
C MET A 204 2.67 20.94 -35.41
N ALA A 205 2.03 21.75 -36.26
CA ALA A 205 0.87 21.32 -37.05
C ALA A 205 1.12 20.03 -37.87
N PRO A 206 2.26 19.85 -38.58
CA PRO A 206 2.53 18.62 -39.32
C PRO A 206 2.61 17.37 -38.42
N VAL A 207 3.01 17.51 -37.15
CA VAL A 207 3.12 16.39 -36.20
C VAL A 207 1.73 15.80 -35.89
N PHE A 208 0.70 16.64 -35.83
CA PHE A 208 -0.66 16.22 -35.52
C PHE A 208 -1.49 15.86 -36.77
N GLU A 209 -1.21 16.48 -37.90
CA GLU A 209 -2.03 16.34 -39.11
C GLU A 209 -1.49 15.29 -40.10
N THR A 210 -0.18 15.16 -40.23
CA THR A 210 0.42 14.22 -41.19
C THR A 210 0.39 12.78 -40.67
N ALA A 211 0.26 11.81 -41.57
CA ALA A 211 0.31 10.39 -41.21
C ALA A 211 1.64 10.00 -40.55
N ALA A 212 2.76 10.56 -41.04
CA ALA A 212 4.09 10.34 -40.46
C ALA A 212 4.20 10.90 -39.03
N GLY A 213 3.67 12.10 -38.79
CA GLY A 213 3.63 12.72 -37.46
C GLY A 213 2.81 11.90 -36.46
N ARG A 214 1.62 11.44 -36.85
CA ARG A 214 0.78 10.58 -36.00
C ARG A 214 1.47 9.26 -35.66
N MET A 215 2.15 8.62 -36.61
CA MET A 215 2.93 7.40 -36.34
C MET A 215 4.05 7.66 -35.34
N ALA A 216 4.80 8.76 -35.51
CA ALA A 216 5.86 9.14 -34.58
C ALA A 216 5.31 9.39 -33.16
N MET A 217 4.16 10.05 -33.05
CA MET A 217 3.48 10.26 -31.75
C MET A 217 3.02 8.96 -31.11
N THR A 218 2.50 8.00 -31.90
CA THR A 218 2.14 6.68 -31.38
C THR A 218 3.35 5.92 -30.84
N VAL A 219 4.47 5.94 -31.56
CA VAL A 219 5.72 5.33 -31.08
C VAL A 219 6.21 6.02 -29.81
N ALA A 220 6.16 7.36 -29.75
CA ALA A 220 6.55 8.12 -28.57
C ALA A 220 5.69 7.76 -27.34
N VAL A 221 4.36 7.75 -27.48
CA VAL A 221 3.44 7.36 -26.39
C VAL A 221 3.71 5.93 -25.93
N PHE A 222 3.96 5.01 -26.87
CA PHE A 222 4.28 3.63 -26.54
C PHE A 222 5.58 3.52 -25.73
N LEU A 223 6.65 4.19 -26.17
CA LEU A 223 7.94 4.21 -25.46
C LEU A 223 7.82 4.86 -24.08
N LEU A 224 7.07 5.95 -23.95
CA LEU A 224 6.80 6.59 -22.66
C LEU A 224 6.01 5.69 -21.73
N GLY A 225 5.00 4.98 -22.25
CA GLY A 225 4.24 4.00 -21.49
C GLY A 225 5.11 2.84 -21.00
N LEU A 226 6.00 2.34 -21.87
CA LEU A 226 6.95 1.29 -21.53
C LEU A 226 7.96 1.76 -20.47
N ALA A 227 8.53 2.96 -20.63
CA ALA A 227 9.43 3.57 -19.66
C ALA A 227 8.74 3.76 -18.30
N PHE A 228 7.50 4.25 -18.31
CA PHE A 228 6.69 4.39 -17.09
C PHE A 228 6.48 3.05 -16.39
N TYR A 229 6.16 2.00 -17.15
CA TYR A 229 5.95 0.64 -16.62
C TYR A 229 7.23 0.06 -16.03
N ILE A 230 8.34 0.08 -16.78
CA ILE A 230 9.64 -0.46 -16.34
C ILE A 230 10.12 0.28 -15.08
N SER A 231 10.06 1.61 -15.08
CA SER A 231 10.44 2.43 -13.94
C SER A 231 9.59 2.11 -12.69
N GLY A 232 8.29 1.84 -12.87
CA GLY A 232 7.41 1.43 -11.78
C GLY A 232 7.67 0.02 -11.25
N LYS A 233 8.28 -0.86 -12.04
CA LYS A 233 8.68 -2.21 -11.63
C LYS A 233 10.00 -2.16 -10.85
N ILE A 234 10.99 -1.40 -11.32
CA ILE A 234 12.31 -1.30 -10.69
C ILE A 234 12.21 -0.70 -9.27
N MET A 235 11.31 0.27 -9.05
CA MET A 235 11.17 0.90 -7.73
C MET A 235 10.35 0.10 -6.71
N ARG A 236 9.76 -1.04 -7.10
CA ARG A 236 9.14 -1.96 -6.14
C ARG A 236 10.24 -2.84 -5.56
N ILE A 237 10.87 -2.35 -4.50
CA ILE A 237 11.76 -3.14 -3.66
C ILE A 237 10.88 -3.83 -2.61
N GLU A 238 10.82 -5.16 -2.68
CA GLU A 238 10.24 -5.99 -1.63
C GLU A 238 11.32 -6.22 -0.56
N VAL A 239 10.91 -6.07 0.71
CA VAL A 239 11.73 -6.29 1.93
C VAL A 239 11.06 -7.40 2.72
#